data_AF-A0A7Z9G4R3-F1
#
_entry.id   AF-A0A7Z9G4R3-F1
#
_cell.length_a   1.000
_cell.length_b   1.000
_cell.length_c   1.000
_cell.angle_alpha   90.00
_cell.angle_beta   90.00
_cell.angle_gamma   90.00
#
_symmetry.space_group_name_H-M   'P 1'
#
loop_
_entity.id
_entity.type
_entity.pdbx_description
1 polymer ?
#
loop_
_entity_poly.entity_id
_entity_poly.type
_entity_poly.pdbx_seq_one_letter_code
_entity_poly.pdbx_strand_id
1 'polypeptide(L)'
;MRTKAGQDETDELSQTIAQPICPPFDASGPYVGGSATLDALRGMPGHGLIALSGHSGIFFGSEKQGDSSWINEHKLPWRHNGGQELYWTSESVNCSRFLDHNSSCKKDKDCDKGSTCLIIGNDGSGECMNPTQADLMRANVVMGPVSYGIVPAFVDHYAGGSLPDSLVYMGSCGSLWNGSMAMAFLGAGADSFAGYTGPVSEEYAQHVGKSFFKGLISEQKTVHEAICYSEDPEHAGTLFTLAGNKSLALNLAGIINADFEKSSMQGWNLAGDARQVTSFCGSNAPQGKYMGLVSSGLGFTDILGEFSQRFCIPEGTQTMTFSWRYYSAELETTCGNDKYQDLWQIHFQREGAPPFEIKTCTVDDMCWSELAVCGPDFVKGGCKPPSDCPCGSCYATHPESTPYKVETACAFEGETVMATEFVQETVNVSALAGVGPVTLTFRVSDQGQATNDTAVLIDNIQFK
;
A
#
# COMPACT_ATOMS: atom_id res chain seq x y z
N MET A 1 -30.72 -8.70 18.87
CA MET A 1 -31.52 -9.34 17.81
C MET A 1 -30.53 -9.70 16.71
N ARG A 2 -30.38 -10.98 16.36
CA ARG A 2 -29.67 -11.36 15.13
C ARG A 2 -30.67 -11.18 13.99
N THR A 3 -30.41 -10.28 13.06
CA THR A 3 -30.95 -10.46 11.71
C THR A 3 -30.37 -11.78 11.17
N LYS A 4 -31.08 -12.42 10.24
CA LYS A 4 -30.57 -13.65 9.61
C LYS A 4 -29.18 -13.34 9.04
N ALA A 5 -28.21 -14.20 9.32
CA ALA A 5 -26.91 -14.11 8.68
C ALA A 5 -27.11 -14.07 7.15
N GLY A 6 -26.61 -13.02 6.49
CA GLY A 6 -26.63 -12.89 5.03
C GLY A 6 -27.63 -11.90 4.42
N GLN A 7 -27.98 -10.79 5.10
CA GLN A 7 -28.78 -9.71 4.49
C GLN A 7 -28.28 -8.30 4.88
N ASP A 8 -26.98 -8.09 5.04
CA ASP A 8 -26.45 -6.71 5.02
C ASP A 8 -26.02 -6.35 3.59
N GLU A 9 -25.63 -5.10 3.35
CA GLU A 9 -25.25 -4.63 2.02
C GLU A 9 -23.90 -5.17 1.50
N THR A 10 -23.17 -5.98 2.28
CA THR A 10 -21.79 -6.39 1.96
C THR A 10 -21.64 -7.03 0.59
N ASP A 11 -22.51 -7.99 0.24
CA ASP A 11 -22.42 -8.70 -1.04
C ASP A 11 -22.68 -7.76 -2.23
N GLU A 12 -23.64 -6.84 -2.09
CA GLU A 12 -23.96 -5.88 -3.13
C GLU A 12 -22.88 -4.80 -3.29
N LEU A 13 -22.31 -4.33 -2.17
CA LEU A 13 -21.19 -3.41 -2.18
C LEU A 13 -19.96 -4.05 -2.81
N SER A 14 -19.66 -5.30 -2.46
CA SER A 14 -18.56 -6.05 -3.05
C SER A 14 -18.73 -6.21 -4.57
N GLN A 15 -19.93 -6.54 -5.03
CA GLN A 15 -20.23 -6.58 -6.47
C GLN A 15 -20.05 -5.22 -7.13
N THR A 16 -20.50 -4.13 -6.49
CA THR A 16 -20.36 -2.77 -7.02
C THR A 16 -18.89 -2.34 -7.12
N ILE A 17 -18.06 -2.69 -6.13
CA ILE A 17 -16.62 -2.44 -6.11
C ILE A 17 -15.87 -3.30 -7.15
N ALA A 18 -16.33 -4.53 -7.39
CA ALA A 18 -15.73 -5.44 -8.36
C ALA A 18 -16.15 -5.19 -9.82
N GLN A 19 -17.23 -4.41 -10.04
CA GLN A 19 -17.76 -4.11 -11.37
C GLN A 19 -16.92 -3.20 -12.26
N PRO A 20 -16.35 -2.06 -11.79
CA PRO A 20 -15.59 -1.18 -12.66
C PRO A 20 -14.30 -1.86 -13.14
N ILE A 21 -14.07 -1.80 -14.45
CA ILE A 21 -12.75 -2.10 -15.04
C ILE A 21 -11.75 -1.03 -14.58
N CYS A 22 -12.22 0.21 -14.39
CA CYS A 22 -11.42 1.37 -13.99
C CYS A 22 -12.24 2.30 -13.05
N PRO A 23 -11.63 2.82 -11.97
CA PRO A 23 -10.31 2.47 -11.46
C PRO A 23 -10.27 1.02 -10.94
N PRO A 24 -9.12 0.33 -11.03
CA PRO A 24 -9.00 -1.00 -10.46
C PRO A 24 -8.97 -0.91 -8.94
N PHE A 25 -9.78 -1.73 -8.26
CA PHE A 25 -9.68 -1.92 -6.82
C PHE A 25 -9.07 -3.28 -6.52
N ASP A 26 -8.02 -3.30 -5.71
CA ASP A 26 -7.49 -4.53 -5.13
C ASP A 26 -8.26 -4.82 -3.83
N ALA A 27 -9.26 -5.70 -3.91
CA ALA A 27 -10.11 -6.04 -2.78
C ALA A 27 -9.50 -7.18 -1.95
N SER A 28 -9.29 -6.93 -0.66
CA SER A 28 -8.93 -7.97 0.32
C SER A 28 -10.15 -8.74 0.86
N GLY A 29 -11.35 -8.20 0.67
CA GLY A 29 -12.64 -8.79 1.07
C GLY A 29 -13.48 -9.26 -0.13
N PRO A 30 -14.77 -9.57 0.08
CA PRO A 30 -15.53 -9.32 1.30
C PRO A 30 -15.24 -10.37 2.39
N TYR A 31 -15.25 -9.92 3.64
CA TYR A 31 -15.25 -10.81 4.80
C TYR A 31 -16.67 -10.89 5.34
N VAL A 32 -17.30 -12.07 5.25
CA VAL A 32 -18.70 -12.29 5.65
C VAL A 32 -18.81 -13.37 6.71
N GLY A 33 -19.73 -13.18 7.65
CA GLY A 33 -19.94 -14.13 8.76
C GLY A 33 -18.65 -14.40 9.53
N GLY A 34 -18.33 -15.67 9.77
CA GLY A 34 -17.19 -16.06 10.62
C GLY A 34 -15.80 -15.60 10.14
N SER A 35 -15.66 -15.07 8.92
CA SER A 35 -14.39 -14.50 8.43
C SER A 35 -14.23 -13.00 8.70
N ALA A 36 -15.28 -12.28 9.12
CA ALA A 36 -15.20 -10.89 9.57
C ALA A 36 -14.68 -10.84 11.02
N THR A 37 -13.38 -11.14 11.17
CA THR A 37 -12.69 -11.31 12.45
C THR A 37 -11.94 -10.07 12.91
N LEU A 38 -11.47 -10.08 14.15
CA LEU A 38 -10.54 -9.05 14.63
C LEU A 38 -9.25 -9.06 13.80
N ASP A 39 -8.74 -10.22 13.39
CA ASP A 39 -7.56 -10.31 12.51
C ASP A 39 -7.77 -9.61 11.17
N ALA A 40 -8.95 -9.76 10.55
CA ALA A 40 -9.28 -9.05 9.32
C ALA A 40 -9.27 -7.53 9.53
N LEU A 41 -9.80 -7.05 10.66
CA LEU A 41 -9.79 -5.62 11.01
C LEU A 41 -8.40 -5.10 11.39
N ARG A 42 -7.52 -5.92 11.98
CA ARG A 42 -6.11 -5.55 12.21
C ARG A 42 -5.36 -5.31 10.90
N GLY A 43 -5.81 -5.92 9.81
CA GLY A 43 -5.28 -5.74 8.46
C GLY A 43 -5.83 -4.54 7.69
N MET A 44 -6.65 -3.67 8.31
CA MET A 44 -7.17 -2.45 7.67
C MET A 44 -6.13 -1.35 7.32
N PRO A 45 -4.96 -1.24 7.99
CA PRO A 45 -3.94 -0.27 7.60
C PRO A 45 -3.50 -0.43 6.16
N GLY A 46 -3.36 0.69 5.43
CA GLY A 46 -2.94 0.70 4.03
C GLY A 46 -4.06 0.57 3.00
N HIS A 47 -5.32 0.37 3.40
CA HIS A 47 -6.46 0.37 2.48
C HIS A 47 -6.94 1.79 2.16
N GLY A 48 -7.12 2.09 0.87
CA GLY A 48 -7.72 3.36 0.41
C GLY A 48 -9.26 3.43 0.55
N LEU A 49 -9.91 2.28 0.71
CA LEU A 49 -11.35 2.16 0.97
C LEU A 49 -11.57 1.07 2.02
N ILE A 50 -12.23 1.42 3.12
CA ILE A 50 -12.65 0.49 4.17
C ILE A 50 -14.18 0.55 4.24
N ALA A 51 -14.86 -0.54 3.91
CA ALA A 51 -16.31 -0.65 4.02
C ALA A 51 -16.68 -1.69 5.08
N LEU A 52 -17.31 -1.24 6.17
CA LEU A 52 -17.75 -2.06 7.29
C LEU A 52 -19.27 -2.04 7.34
N SER A 53 -19.92 -3.17 7.14
CA SER A 53 -21.38 -3.31 7.25
C SER A 53 -21.73 -4.32 8.32
N GLY A 54 -22.66 -3.96 9.21
CA GLY A 54 -23.07 -4.84 10.29
C GLY A 54 -23.71 -4.11 11.46
N HIS A 55 -23.40 -4.55 12.68
CA HIS A 55 -23.99 -3.99 13.88
C HIS A 55 -23.00 -3.10 14.62
N SER A 56 -23.48 -1.96 15.07
CA SER A 56 -22.79 -1.10 16.03
C SER A 56 -23.64 -0.89 17.26
N GLY A 57 -23.02 -0.34 18.29
CA GLY A 57 -23.69 0.08 19.50
C GLY A 57 -22.95 1.23 20.15
N ILE A 58 -23.57 1.81 21.17
CA ILE A 58 -22.90 2.77 22.03
C ILE A 58 -22.50 2.02 23.30
N PHE A 59 -21.18 1.94 23.53
CA PHE A 59 -20.65 1.43 24.78
C PHE A 59 -20.52 2.59 25.77
N PHE A 60 -21.37 2.57 26.78
CA PHE A 60 -21.21 3.42 27.94
C PHE A 60 -20.28 2.69 28.91
N GLY A 61 -19.08 3.22 29.14
CA GLY A 61 -18.32 2.86 30.33
C GLY A 61 -19.24 3.12 31.53
N SER A 62 -19.65 2.06 32.24
CA SER A 62 -20.67 2.01 33.30
C SER A 62 -21.25 3.37 33.74
N GLU A 63 -22.36 3.78 33.14
CA GLU A 63 -23.01 5.08 33.38
C GLU A 63 -23.93 5.10 34.62
N LYS A 64 -24.13 3.96 35.30
CA LYS A 64 -24.72 3.97 36.64
C LYS A 64 -23.64 4.41 37.63
N GLN A 65 -23.67 5.70 37.99
CA GLN A 65 -22.85 6.36 39.02
C GLN A 65 -21.38 6.53 38.64
N GLY A 66 -21.00 7.70 38.11
CA GLY A 66 -19.77 8.47 38.45
C GLY A 66 -18.42 7.77 38.65
N ASP A 67 -18.27 6.51 38.26
CA ASP A 67 -17.17 5.66 38.63
C ASP A 67 -16.62 5.05 37.34
N SER A 68 -15.98 5.93 36.58
CA SER A 68 -14.84 5.56 35.77
C SER A 68 -13.71 4.95 36.61
N SER A 69 -13.91 4.64 37.92
CA SER A 69 -12.96 3.98 38.79
C SER A 69 -12.40 2.74 38.16
N TRP A 70 -13.16 1.80 37.59
CA TRP A 70 -12.55 0.57 37.08
C TRP A 70 -11.58 0.87 35.92
N ILE A 71 -11.99 1.73 34.99
CA ILE A 71 -11.16 2.21 33.87
C ILE A 71 -9.94 3.03 34.39
N ASN A 72 -10.14 3.92 35.35
CA ASN A 72 -9.12 4.80 35.91
C ASN A 72 -8.16 4.07 36.86
N GLU A 73 -8.65 3.12 37.64
CA GLU A 73 -7.95 2.23 38.58
C GLU A 73 -7.02 1.31 37.80
N HIS A 74 -7.53 0.74 36.71
CA HIS A 74 -6.75 -0.11 35.81
C HIS A 74 -6.01 0.69 34.74
N LYS A 75 -6.10 2.04 34.79
CA LYS A 75 -5.45 2.98 33.85
C LYS A 75 -5.62 2.56 32.39
N LEU A 76 -6.81 2.05 32.05
CA LEU A 76 -7.12 1.66 30.69
C LEU A 76 -7.07 2.91 29.81
N PRO A 77 -6.57 2.81 28.56
CA PRO A 77 -6.43 3.93 27.64
C PRO A 77 -7.79 4.36 27.05
N TRP A 78 -8.78 4.60 27.92
CA TRP A 78 -10.11 5.07 27.56
C TRP A 78 -10.10 6.58 27.38
N ARG A 79 -10.25 7.05 26.14
CA ARG A 79 -10.02 8.46 25.78
C ARG A 79 -11.27 9.32 25.76
N HIS A 80 -12.46 8.73 25.79
CA HIS A 80 -13.73 9.46 25.68
C HIS A 80 -14.45 9.55 27.03
N ASN A 81 -14.82 10.77 27.41
CA ASN A 81 -15.71 11.02 28.55
C ASN A 81 -17.15 10.76 28.10
N GLY A 82 -17.69 9.57 28.40
CA GLY A 82 -19.06 9.17 28.10
C GLY A 82 -19.15 7.93 27.21
N GLY A 83 -20.30 7.76 26.55
CA GLY A 83 -20.51 6.68 25.59
C GLY A 83 -19.61 6.84 24.36
N GLN A 84 -19.11 5.72 23.83
CA GLN A 84 -18.40 5.69 22.56
C GLN A 84 -19.05 4.70 21.60
N GLU A 85 -18.96 4.99 20.32
CA GLU A 85 -19.40 4.12 19.25
C GLU A 85 -18.49 2.88 19.22
N LEU A 86 -19.08 1.71 18.97
CA LEU A 86 -18.37 0.46 18.81
C LEU A 86 -18.91 -0.27 17.58
N TYR A 87 -18.06 -1.02 16.91
CA TYR A 87 -18.46 -1.89 15.79
C TYR A 87 -18.30 -3.36 16.18
N TRP A 88 -19.37 -4.14 16.06
CA TRP A 88 -19.36 -5.57 16.38
C TRP A 88 -18.81 -6.40 15.22
N THR A 89 -17.80 -7.21 15.50
CA THR A 89 -17.32 -8.24 14.58
C THR A 89 -18.28 -9.43 14.54
N SER A 90 -18.08 -10.31 13.56
CA SER A 90 -18.75 -11.61 13.52
C SER A 90 -17.93 -12.74 14.15
N GLU A 91 -16.73 -12.44 14.66
CA GLU A 91 -15.91 -13.39 15.40
C GLU A 91 -16.60 -13.78 16.71
N SER A 92 -16.81 -15.08 16.89
CA SER A 92 -17.40 -15.61 18.12
C SER A 92 -16.41 -15.55 19.28
N VAL A 93 -16.88 -15.11 20.45
CA VAL A 93 -16.07 -15.12 21.67
C VAL A 93 -15.66 -16.55 21.99
N ASN A 94 -14.35 -16.75 22.17
CA ASN A 94 -13.78 -18.03 22.55
C ASN A 94 -12.65 -17.85 23.55
N CYS A 95 -13.00 -17.89 24.84
CA CYS A 95 -12.04 -17.74 25.93
C CYS A 95 -11.04 -18.90 26.03
N SER A 96 -11.32 -20.06 25.42
CA SER A 96 -10.38 -21.20 25.46
C SER A 96 -9.13 -20.98 24.59
N ARG A 97 -9.05 -19.86 23.86
CA ARG A 97 -7.88 -19.46 23.07
C ARG A 97 -6.95 -18.52 23.84
N PHE A 98 -7.36 -18.05 25.02
CA PHE A 98 -6.52 -17.18 25.82
C PHE A 98 -5.42 -17.98 26.50
N LEU A 99 -4.27 -17.35 26.64
CA LEU A 99 -3.12 -17.92 27.31
C LEU A 99 -3.35 -17.88 28.81
N ASP A 100 -3.27 -19.05 29.44
CA ASP A 100 -3.34 -19.21 30.90
C ASP A 100 -2.01 -18.82 31.58
N HIS A 101 -0.91 -18.78 30.83
CA HIS A 101 0.43 -18.42 31.30
C HIS A 101 1.30 -17.91 30.15
N ASN A 102 2.33 -17.10 30.46
CA ASN A 102 3.33 -16.70 29.47
C ASN A 102 4.22 -17.91 29.14
N SER A 103 4.42 -18.17 27.85
CA SER A 103 5.35 -19.18 27.35
C SER A 103 6.40 -18.52 26.46
N SER A 104 7.67 -18.93 26.59
CA SER A 104 8.75 -18.45 25.74
C SER A 104 8.65 -19.05 24.33
N CYS A 105 9.05 -18.29 23.32
CA CYS A 105 9.07 -18.72 21.92
C CYS A 105 10.30 -18.17 21.18
N LYS A 106 10.61 -18.74 20.02
CA LYS A 106 11.55 -18.17 19.04
C LYS A 106 10.90 -17.91 17.68
N LYS A 107 9.72 -18.48 17.45
CA LYS A 107 8.91 -18.37 16.24
C LYS A 107 7.45 -18.68 16.58
N ASP A 108 6.53 -18.27 15.71
CA ASP A 108 5.08 -18.46 15.92
C ASP A 108 4.69 -19.93 16.14
N LYS A 109 5.40 -20.87 15.52
CA LYS A 109 5.14 -22.31 15.67
C LYS A 109 5.39 -22.85 17.09
N ASP A 110 6.08 -22.09 17.93
CA ASP A 110 6.33 -22.46 19.33
C ASP A 110 5.14 -22.05 20.23
N CYS A 111 4.17 -21.32 19.70
CA CYS A 111 3.00 -20.83 20.43
C CYS A 111 1.73 -21.64 20.12
N ASP A 112 0.81 -21.63 21.09
CA ASP A 112 -0.51 -22.24 20.92
C ASP A 112 -1.30 -21.59 19.78
N LYS A 113 -2.26 -22.34 19.24
CA LYS A 113 -3.07 -21.90 18.10
C LYS A 113 -3.82 -20.61 18.41
N GLY A 114 -3.56 -19.57 17.62
CA GLY A 114 -4.15 -18.23 17.79
C GLY A 114 -3.26 -17.25 18.54
N SER A 115 -2.06 -17.69 18.94
CA SER A 115 -1.02 -16.85 19.51
C SER A 115 0.14 -16.67 18.52
N THR A 116 0.86 -15.56 18.65
CA THR A 116 2.05 -15.22 17.87
C THR A 116 3.24 -15.04 18.80
N CYS A 117 4.45 -15.24 18.29
CA CYS A 117 5.67 -15.02 19.03
C CYS A 117 6.09 -13.56 18.93
N LEU A 118 5.97 -12.82 20.03
CA LEU A 118 6.52 -11.47 20.12
C LEU A 118 8.01 -11.57 20.49
N ILE A 119 8.89 -11.26 19.55
CA ILE A 119 10.35 -11.23 19.80
C ILE A 119 10.71 -9.98 20.60
N ILE A 120 11.31 -10.19 21.78
CA ILE A 120 11.66 -9.11 22.73
C ILE A 120 13.18 -9.10 22.98
N GLY A 121 13.87 -10.23 22.80
CA GLY A 121 15.30 -10.37 22.98
C GLY A 121 16.08 -10.23 21.67
N ASN A 122 17.27 -9.60 21.75
CA ASN A 122 18.21 -9.48 20.63
C ASN A 122 18.80 -10.82 20.16
N ASP A 123 18.59 -11.89 20.94
CA ASP A 123 18.98 -13.28 20.62
C ASP A 123 17.87 -14.07 19.89
N GLY A 124 16.79 -13.39 19.50
CA GLY A 124 15.61 -14.00 18.89
C GLY A 124 14.72 -14.73 19.89
N SER A 125 14.89 -14.50 21.20
CA SER A 125 13.93 -14.96 22.20
C SER A 125 12.71 -14.04 22.28
N GLY A 126 11.54 -14.64 22.50
CA GLY A 126 10.26 -13.95 22.58
C GLY A 126 9.30 -14.59 23.55
N GLU A 127 8.12 -13.99 23.66
CA GLU A 127 6.99 -14.49 24.44
C GLU A 127 5.77 -14.71 23.53
N CYS A 128 5.06 -15.80 23.77
CA CYS A 128 3.78 -16.04 23.11
C CYS A 128 2.75 -15.04 23.60
N MET A 129 2.07 -14.40 22.65
CA MET A 129 1.00 -13.46 22.91
C MET A 129 -0.22 -13.84 22.08
N ASN A 130 -1.38 -13.90 22.70
CA ASN A 130 -2.65 -13.94 21.98
C ASN A 130 -3.08 -12.49 21.65
N PRO A 131 -3.20 -12.09 20.37
CA PRO A 131 -3.53 -10.71 20.01
C PRO A 131 -4.89 -10.25 20.55
N THR A 132 -5.89 -11.11 20.54
CA THR A 132 -7.24 -10.78 21.04
C THR A 132 -7.26 -10.59 22.56
N GLN A 133 -6.56 -11.45 23.31
CA GLN A 133 -6.37 -11.25 24.76
C GLN A 133 -5.65 -9.93 25.05
N ALA A 134 -4.60 -9.64 24.28
CA ALA A 134 -3.84 -8.40 24.42
C ALA A 134 -4.69 -7.15 24.13
N ASP A 135 -5.58 -7.20 23.12
CA ASP A 135 -6.52 -6.12 22.81
C ASP A 135 -7.58 -5.92 23.89
N LEU A 136 -8.11 -7.00 24.46
CA LEU A 136 -9.04 -6.94 25.60
C LEU A 136 -8.37 -6.29 26.82
N MET A 137 -7.13 -6.68 27.12
CA MET A 137 -6.35 -6.11 28.23
C MET A 137 -6.03 -4.63 28.03
N ARG A 138 -5.93 -4.16 26.77
CA ARG A 138 -5.69 -2.75 26.42
C ARG A 138 -6.97 -1.96 26.19
N ALA A 139 -8.15 -2.57 26.33
CA ALA A 139 -9.43 -1.95 25.98
C ALA A 139 -9.50 -1.45 24.52
N ASN A 140 -8.74 -2.06 23.61
CA ASN A 140 -8.90 -1.87 22.18
C ASN A 140 -10.18 -2.58 21.69
N VAL A 141 -10.57 -3.66 22.36
CA VAL A 141 -11.74 -4.47 22.03
C VAL A 141 -12.59 -4.66 23.28
N VAL A 142 -13.91 -4.74 23.09
CA VAL A 142 -14.87 -5.17 24.12
C VAL A 142 -15.39 -6.57 23.82
N MET A 143 -15.65 -7.35 24.86
CA MET A 143 -16.24 -8.68 24.76
C MET A 143 -17.75 -8.59 24.99
N GLY A 144 -18.53 -8.89 23.95
CA GLY A 144 -19.97 -9.05 24.05
C GLY A 144 -20.36 -10.49 24.48
N PRO A 145 -21.67 -10.78 24.60
CA PRO A 145 -22.13 -12.11 24.97
C PRO A 145 -21.87 -13.18 23.89
N VAL A 146 -21.65 -12.74 22.64
CA VAL A 146 -21.47 -13.65 21.49
C VAL A 146 -20.29 -13.28 20.60
N SER A 147 -19.96 -12.00 20.47
CA SER A 147 -18.87 -11.54 19.60
C SER A 147 -18.04 -10.43 20.24
N TYR A 148 -16.89 -10.18 19.64
CA TYR A 148 -16.03 -9.05 20.00
C TYR A 148 -16.46 -7.78 19.26
N GLY A 149 -16.27 -6.62 19.90
CA GLY A 149 -16.50 -5.32 19.28
C GLY A 149 -15.26 -4.44 19.34
N ILE A 150 -14.91 -3.77 18.24
CA ILE A 150 -13.84 -2.79 18.23
C ILE A 150 -14.36 -1.43 18.72
N VAL A 151 -13.49 -0.68 19.38
CA VAL A 151 -13.75 0.68 19.86
C VAL A 151 -12.72 1.66 19.26
N PRO A 152 -12.86 2.99 19.42
CA PRO A 152 -11.92 3.98 18.88
C PRO A 152 -10.44 3.65 19.15
N ALA A 153 -10.11 3.13 20.34
CA ALA A 153 -8.75 2.74 20.71
C ALA A 153 -8.16 1.64 19.81
N PHE A 154 -8.98 0.74 19.23
CA PHE A 154 -8.52 -0.23 18.24
C PHE A 154 -7.98 0.45 16.99
N VAL A 155 -8.73 1.44 16.49
CA VAL A 155 -8.37 2.19 15.28
C VAL A 155 -7.12 3.00 15.54
N ASP A 156 -7.05 3.71 16.67
CA ASP A 156 -5.84 4.44 17.09
C ASP A 156 -4.62 3.52 17.15
N HIS A 157 -4.77 2.29 17.66
CA HIS A 157 -3.67 1.36 17.84
C HIS A 157 -3.16 0.77 16.52
N TYR A 158 -4.07 0.30 15.66
CA TYR A 158 -3.70 -0.43 14.45
C TYR A 158 -3.55 0.47 13.23
N ALA A 159 -4.37 1.52 13.10
CA ALA A 159 -4.41 2.36 11.91
C ALA A 159 -3.75 3.74 12.08
N GLY A 160 -3.29 4.12 13.27
CA GLY A 160 -2.72 5.44 13.54
C GLY A 160 -1.67 5.91 12.52
N GLY A 161 -2.04 6.87 11.67
CA GLY A 161 -1.16 7.47 10.64
C GLY A 161 -1.02 6.67 9.34
N SER A 162 -1.86 5.66 9.12
CA SER A 162 -1.71 4.69 8.01
C SER A 162 -2.90 4.61 7.06
N LEU A 163 -3.84 5.57 7.16
CA LEU A 163 -5.02 5.66 6.30
C LEU A 163 -5.06 6.91 5.38
N PRO A 164 -3.94 7.43 4.83
CA PRO A 164 -3.96 8.68 4.07
C PRO A 164 -4.81 8.58 2.80
N ASP A 165 -5.55 9.64 2.48
CA ASP A 165 -6.45 9.75 1.31
C ASP A 165 -7.53 8.65 1.24
N SER A 166 -7.90 8.04 2.38
CA SER A 166 -8.86 6.92 2.41
C SER A 166 -10.30 7.33 2.71
N LEU A 167 -11.24 6.52 2.23
CA LEU A 167 -12.66 6.55 2.60
C LEU A 167 -12.97 5.42 3.57
N VAL A 168 -13.57 5.75 4.71
CA VAL A 168 -14.18 4.79 5.63
C VAL A 168 -15.70 4.89 5.52
N TYR A 169 -16.34 3.79 5.14
CA TYR A 169 -17.80 3.62 5.18
C TYR A 169 -18.15 2.69 6.32
N MET A 170 -19.04 3.12 7.21
CA MET A 170 -19.55 2.30 8.31
C MET A 170 -21.08 2.20 8.25
N GLY A 171 -21.55 1.16 7.58
CA GLY A 171 -22.94 0.78 7.38
C GLY A 171 -23.55 0.11 8.61
N SER A 172 -23.67 0.84 9.72
CA SER A 172 -24.21 0.29 10.97
C SER A 172 -24.92 1.35 11.83
N CYS A 173 -25.84 0.92 12.71
CA CYS A 173 -26.66 1.81 13.55
C CYS A 173 -25.84 2.82 14.38
N GLY A 174 -26.02 4.11 14.14
CA GLY A 174 -25.39 5.16 14.95
C GLY A 174 -23.86 5.21 14.80
N SER A 175 -23.32 4.80 13.65
CA SER A 175 -21.88 4.91 13.36
C SER A 175 -21.35 6.35 13.32
N LEU A 176 -22.24 7.35 13.33
CA LEU A 176 -21.98 8.78 13.49
C LEU A 176 -22.88 9.41 14.58
N TRP A 177 -23.24 8.66 15.61
CA TRP A 177 -24.05 9.17 16.73
C TRP A 177 -23.38 10.30 17.51
N ASN A 178 -22.12 10.12 17.91
CA ASN A 178 -21.31 11.15 18.57
C ASN A 178 -19.95 11.38 17.90
N GLY A 179 -19.64 10.61 16.85
CA GLY A 179 -18.45 10.74 16.04
C GLY A 179 -17.17 10.24 16.69
N SER A 180 -17.23 9.55 17.83
CA SER A 180 -16.04 8.99 18.50
C SER A 180 -15.27 8.01 17.61
N MET A 181 -15.97 7.12 16.90
CA MET A 181 -15.35 6.20 15.95
C MET A 181 -14.86 6.93 14.70
N ALA A 182 -15.66 7.85 14.16
CA ALA A 182 -15.27 8.65 13.00
C ALA A 182 -13.99 9.46 13.27
N MET A 183 -13.88 10.08 14.44
CA MET A 183 -12.69 10.83 14.84
C MET A 183 -11.45 9.96 15.01
N ALA A 184 -11.59 8.69 15.40
CA ALA A 184 -10.46 7.77 15.45
C ALA A 184 -9.94 7.43 14.04
N PHE A 185 -10.84 7.18 13.08
CA PHE A 185 -10.44 6.95 11.69
C PHE A 185 -9.84 8.21 11.03
N LEU A 186 -10.45 9.37 11.23
CA LEU A 186 -9.92 10.65 10.73
C LEU A 186 -8.57 10.97 11.38
N GLY A 187 -8.43 10.73 12.70
CA GLY A 187 -7.16 10.87 13.42
C GLY A 187 -6.09 9.88 12.97
N ALA A 188 -6.49 8.70 12.48
CA ALA A 188 -5.63 7.71 11.84
C ALA A 188 -5.21 8.09 10.40
N GLY A 189 -5.74 9.19 9.86
CA GLY A 189 -5.38 9.74 8.55
C GLY A 189 -6.44 9.57 7.47
N ALA A 190 -7.58 8.94 7.76
CA ALA A 190 -8.67 8.84 6.80
C ALA A 190 -9.14 10.23 6.38
N ASP A 191 -9.38 10.41 5.08
CA ASP A 191 -9.78 11.70 4.53
C ASP A 191 -11.29 11.90 4.69
N SER A 192 -12.07 10.81 4.68
CA SER A 192 -13.52 10.85 4.86
C SER A 192 -14.06 9.66 5.63
N PHE A 193 -15.11 9.90 6.43
CA PHE A 193 -15.88 8.88 7.12
C PHE A 193 -17.38 9.06 6.82
N ALA A 194 -18.05 8.03 6.31
CA ALA A 194 -19.48 8.01 6.02
C ALA A 194 -20.22 7.00 6.92
N GLY A 195 -21.38 7.40 7.44
CA GLY A 195 -22.14 6.57 8.39
C GLY A 195 -23.51 7.15 8.73
N TYR A 196 -24.15 6.61 9.77
CA TYR A 196 -25.51 6.95 10.17
C TYR A 196 -25.54 7.66 11.53
N THR A 197 -26.33 8.72 11.67
CA THR A 197 -26.45 9.49 12.92
C THR A 197 -27.25 8.77 14.02
N GLY A 198 -27.98 7.71 13.68
CA GLY A 198 -28.89 7.02 14.59
C GLY A 198 -29.19 5.57 14.19
N PRO A 199 -30.16 4.91 14.87
CA PRO A 199 -30.63 3.57 14.51
C PRO A 199 -31.14 3.56 13.07
N VAL A 200 -30.83 2.50 12.33
CA VAL A 200 -31.17 2.38 10.91
C VAL A 200 -31.82 1.03 10.63
N SER A 201 -32.86 1.04 9.79
CA SER A 201 -33.49 -0.14 9.23
C SER A 201 -32.60 -0.76 8.14
N GLU A 202 -32.66 -2.08 8.02
CA GLU A 202 -31.82 -2.84 7.09
C GLU A 202 -32.07 -2.44 5.63
N GLU A 203 -33.34 -2.30 5.24
CA GLU A 203 -33.73 -1.91 3.88
C GLU A 203 -33.22 -0.50 3.51
N TYR A 204 -33.33 0.44 4.45
CA TYR A 204 -32.81 1.80 4.25
C TYR A 204 -31.28 1.81 4.13
N ALA A 205 -30.58 1.10 5.02
CA ALA A 205 -29.13 1.04 5.00
C ALA A 205 -28.59 0.44 3.70
N GLN A 206 -29.22 -0.63 3.21
CA GLN A 206 -28.91 -1.24 1.92
C GLN A 206 -29.13 -0.27 0.76
N HIS A 207 -30.29 0.39 0.71
CA HIS A 207 -30.62 1.32 -0.36
C HIS A 207 -29.63 2.49 -0.43
N VAL A 208 -29.32 3.10 0.71
CA VAL A 208 -28.43 4.27 0.78
C VAL A 208 -26.98 3.87 0.53
N GLY A 209 -26.49 2.79 1.15
CA GLY A 209 -25.14 2.27 0.91
C GLY A 209 -24.90 1.97 -0.57
N LYS A 210 -25.83 1.25 -1.21
CA LYS A 210 -25.75 0.95 -2.65
C LYS A 210 -25.75 2.21 -3.51
N SER A 211 -26.64 3.14 -3.21
CA SER A 211 -26.75 4.40 -3.98
C SER A 211 -25.48 5.24 -3.83
N PHE A 212 -24.90 5.28 -2.63
CA PHE A 212 -23.65 5.96 -2.34
C PHE A 212 -22.49 5.37 -3.15
N PHE A 213 -22.26 4.05 -3.08
CA PHE A 213 -21.17 3.41 -3.83
C PHE A 213 -21.38 3.44 -5.34
N LYS A 214 -22.61 3.31 -5.82
CA LYS A 214 -22.93 3.53 -7.25
C LYS A 214 -22.55 4.95 -7.68
N GLY A 215 -22.87 5.95 -6.85
CA GLY A 215 -22.50 7.35 -7.08
C GLY A 215 -20.98 7.52 -7.20
N LEU A 216 -20.23 6.95 -6.25
CA LEU A 216 -18.77 7.04 -6.21
C LEU A 216 -18.09 6.32 -7.39
N ILE A 217 -18.51 5.08 -7.64
CA ILE A 217 -17.80 4.17 -8.54
C ILE A 217 -18.29 4.32 -9.98
N SER A 218 -19.59 4.22 -10.19
CA SER A 218 -20.17 4.21 -11.54
C SER A 218 -20.42 5.62 -12.07
N GLU A 219 -20.80 6.56 -11.22
CA GLU A 219 -21.15 7.94 -11.60
C GLU A 219 -20.00 8.93 -11.36
N GLN A 220 -18.88 8.47 -10.78
CA GLN A 220 -17.66 9.24 -10.49
C GLN A 220 -17.91 10.52 -9.68
N LYS A 221 -18.89 10.48 -8.78
CA LYS A 221 -19.19 11.56 -7.86
C LYS A 221 -18.15 11.62 -6.75
N THR A 222 -17.94 12.81 -6.21
CA THR A 222 -17.29 12.97 -4.90
C THR A 222 -18.13 12.32 -3.80
N VAL A 223 -17.50 12.06 -2.65
CA VAL A 223 -18.19 11.55 -1.45
C VAL A 223 -19.35 12.43 -1.03
N HIS A 224 -19.28 13.75 -1.20
CA HIS A 224 -20.41 14.63 -0.87
C HIS A 224 -21.54 14.55 -1.89
N GLU A 225 -21.23 14.53 -3.18
CA GLU A 225 -22.23 14.44 -4.26
C GLU A 225 -22.94 13.08 -4.29
N ALA A 226 -22.30 12.03 -3.79
CA ALA A 226 -22.85 10.68 -3.70
C ALA A 226 -23.85 10.49 -2.54
N ILE A 227 -23.93 11.41 -1.57
CA ILE A 227 -24.85 11.29 -0.43
C ILE A 227 -26.31 11.44 -0.90
N CYS A 228 -27.13 10.44 -0.57
CA CYS A 228 -28.58 10.55 -0.66
C CYS A 228 -29.12 11.18 0.63
N TYR A 229 -29.58 12.43 0.54
CA TYR A 229 -30.22 13.12 1.66
C TYR A 229 -31.66 12.64 1.84
N SER A 230 -31.80 11.51 2.53
CA SER A 230 -33.08 10.97 2.99
C SER A 230 -33.04 10.67 4.49
N GLU A 231 -34.22 10.50 5.08
CA GLU A 231 -34.36 9.95 6.44
C GLU A 231 -34.83 8.50 6.34
N ASP A 232 -34.46 7.68 7.33
CA ASP A 232 -35.02 6.34 7.47
C ASP A 232 -36.53 6.43 7.80
N PRO A 233 -37.43 5.87 6.96
CA PRO A 233 -38.86 5.91 7.21
C PRO A 233 -39.29 5.27 8.55
N GLU A 234 -38.51 4.32 9.07
CA GLU A 234 -38.80 3.64 10.34
C GLU A 234 -38.15 4.34 11.55
N HIS A 235 -37.17 5.22 11.31
CA HIS A 235 -36.39 5.92 12.34
C HIS A 235 -36.19 7.40 11.97
N ALA A 236 -37.26 8.18 12.12
CA ALA A 236 -37.25 9.62 11.83
C ALA A 236 -36.08 10.36 12.52
N GLY A 237 -35.38 11.20 11.76
CA GLY A 237 -34.17 11.91 12.21
C GLY A 237 -32.85 11.11 12.07
N THR A 238 -32.87 9.83 11.69
CA THR A 238 -31.65 9.11 11.29
C THR A 238 -31.27 9.52 9.87
N LEU A 239 -30.04 10.02 9.72
CA LEU A 239 -29.48 10.49 8.46
C LEU A 239 -28.22 9.70 8.10
N PHE A 240 -28.02 9.45 6.81
CA PHE A 240 -26.71 9.09 6.27
C PHE A 240 -25.92 10.35 5.98
N THR A 241 -24.71 10.46 6.53
CA THR A 241 -23.90 11.68 6.44
C THR A 241 -22.41 11.36 6.47
N LEU A 242 -21.60 12.42 6.37
CA LEU A 242 -20.14 12.35 6.27
C LEU A 242 -19.45 13.27 7.27
N ALA A 243 -18.31 12.83 7.77
CA ALA A 243 -17.30 13.63 8.46
C ALA A 243 -15.99 13.62 7.66
N GLY A 244 -15.24 14.73 7.67
CA GLY A 244 -13.99 14.87 6.91
C GLY A 244 -14.13 15.64 5.59
N ASN A 245 -13.26 15.35 4.63
CA ASN A 245 -13.19 15.99 3.32
C ASN A 245 -14.41 15.66 2.46
N LYS A 246 -15.07 16.68 1.92
CA LYS A 246 -16.27 16.50 1.08
C LYS A 246 -15.94 16.21 -0.38
N SER A 247 -14.72 16.50 -0.79
CA SER A 247 -14.28 16.46 -2.18
C SER A 247 -13.51 15.19 -2.52
N LEU A 248 -13.34 14.26 -1.57
CA LEU A 248 -12.73 12.96 -1.86
C LEU A 248 -13.52 12.27 -2.97
N ALA A 249 -12.81 11.75 -3.97
CA ALA A 249 -13.39 11.00 -5.07
C ALA A 249 -12.60 9.71 -5.25
N LEU A 250 -13.30 8.61 -5.52
CA LEU A 250 -12.65 7.32 -5.73
C LEU A 250 -12.14 7.15 -7.17
N ASN A 251 -12.43 8.10 -8.07
CA ASN A 251 -12.17 8.04 -9.50
C ASN A 251 -10.70 8.35 -9.86
N LEU A 252 -9.74 7.61 -9.32
CA LEU A 252 -8.35 7.70 -9.76
C LEU A 252 -8.10 6.65 -10.84
N ALA A 253 -8.52 6.95 -12.07
CA ALA A 253 -8.12 6.14 -13.22
C ALA A 253 -6.58 6.19 -13.38
N GLY A 254 -5.97 7.35 -13.14
CA GLY A 254 -4.53 7.54 -13.30
C GLY A 254 -3.65 6.98 -12.18
N ILE A 255 -2.35 7.08 -12.42
CA ILE A 255 -1.31 6.74 -11.46
C ILE A 255 -1.33 7.70 -10.26
N ILE A 256 -1.20 7.16 -9.06
CA ILE A 256 -1.14 7.88 -7.79
C ILE A 256 0.32 8.10 -7.42
N ASN A 257 0.65 9.30 -6.94
CA ASN A 257 2.00 9.64 -6.44
C ASN A 257 3.09 9.37 -7.49
N ALA A 258 2.81 9.76 -8.73
CA ALA A 258 3.68 9.54 -9.90
C ALA A 258 4.96 10.40 -9.87
N ASP A 259 4.93 11.48 -9.10
CA ASP A 259 6.04 12.40 -8.81
C ASP A 259 6.70 12.12 -7.46
N PHE A 260 6.24 11.09 -6.73
CA PHE A 260 6.73 10.75 -5.41
C PHE A 260 6.66 11.91 -4.40
N GLU A 261 5.77 12.90 -4.54
CA GLU A 261 5.69 14.03 -3.60
C GLU A 261 4.72 13.81 -2.42
N LYS A 262 3.93 12.74 -2.43
CA LYS A 262 3.08 12.35 -1.29
C LYS A 262 3.91 11.68 -0.21
N SER A 263 3.37 11.57 1.01
CA SER A 263 4.09 10.95 2.12
C SER A 263 4.42 9.48 1.82
N SER A 264 5.72 9.13 1.81
CA SER A 264 6.19 7.78 1.53
C SER A 264 5.81 7.30 0.11
N MET A 265 5.96 6.00 -0.15
CA MET A 265 5.58 5.35 -1.41
C MET A 265 4.06 5.12 -1.53
N GLN A 266 3.23 6.05 -1.06
CA GLN A 266 1.78 5.91 -1.10
C GLN A 266 1.30 5.63 -2.53
N GLY A 267 0.43 4.64 -2.70
CA GLY A 267 -0.09 4.20 -4.00
C GLY A 267 0.78 3.15 -4.72
N TRP A 268 1.99 2.88 -4.23
CA TRP A 268 2.91 1.90 -4.82
C TRP A 268 2.99 0.64 -3.97
N ASN A 269 2.87 -0.53 -4.61
CA ASN A 269 3.24 -1.80 -4.02
C ASN A 269 4.77 -1.93 -4.06
N LEU A 270 5.37 -2.38 -2.95
CA LEU A 270 6.81 -2.49 -2.79
C LEU A 270 7.22 -3.95 -2.56
N ALA A 271 8.33 -4.35 -3.14
CA ALA A 271 9.06 -5.56 -2.80
C ALA A 271 10.56 -5.27 -2.75
N GLY A 272 11.30 -5.93 -1.84
CA GLY A 272 12.73 -5.70 -1.65
C GLY A 272 13.07 -4.26 -1.27
N ASP A 273 14.21 -3.74 -1.74
CA ASP A 273 14.62 -2.35 -1.53
C ASP A 273 13.98 -1.41 -2.55
N ALA A 274 12.79 -0.91 -2.18
CA ALA A 274 12.11 0.17 -2.90
C ALA A 274 11.64 1.24 -1.90
N ARG A 275 11.99 2.50 -2.16
CA ARG A 275 11.72 3.60 -1.21
C ARG A 275 11.71 4.97 -1.89
N GLN A 276 11.12 5.92 -1.19
CA GLN A 276 11.17 7.34 -1.53
C GLN A 276 12.42 7.97 -0.90
N VAL A 277 13.18 8.75 -1.67
CA VAL A 277 14.38 9.46 -1.21
C VAL A 277 14.37 10.91 -1.66
N THR A 278 15.02 11.81 -0.90
CA THR A 278 15.23 13.21 -1.34
C THR A 278 16.51 13.38 -2.14
N SER A 279 17.49 12.50 -1.92
CA SER A 279 18.75 12.46 -2.63
C SER A 279 19.39 11.09 -2.53
N PHE A 280 20.25 10.77 -3.49
CA PHE A 280 21.06 9.56 -3.48
C PHE A 280 22.39 9.83 -4.20
N CYS A 281 23.52 9.49 -3.56
CA CYS A 281 24.86 9.78 -4.08
C CYS A 281 25.03 11.22 -4.60
N GLY A 282 24.53 12.20 -3.84
CA GLY A 282 24.59 13.63 -4.19
C GLY A 282 23.64 14.07 -5.31
N SER A 283 22.93 13.15 -5.96
CA SER A 283 21.90 13.46 -6.96
C SER A 283 20.58 13.79 -6.27
N ASN A 284 19.93 14.86 -6.72
CA ASN A 284 18.61 15.30 -6.24
C ASN A 284 17.53 14.91 -7.27
N ALA A 285 16.27 14.93 -6.83
CA ALA A 285 15.12 14.70 -7.69
C ALA A 285 15.11 15.70 -8.88
N PRO A 286 14.95 15.22 -10.13
CA PRO A 286 14.76 16.08 -11.31
C PRO A 286 13.60 17.07 -11.18
N GLN A 287 12.55 16.69 -10.45
CA GLN A 287 11.40 17.52 -10.14
C GLN A 287 11.05 17.39 -8.66
N GLY A 288 10.49 18.45 -8.07
CA GLY A 288 10.02 18.39 -6.68
C GLY A 288 11.16 18.23 -5.68
N LYS A 289 10.90 17.48 -4.62
CA LYS A 289 11.82 17.23 -3.50
C LYS A 289 12.17 15.75 -3.36
N TYR A 290 11.33 14.85 -3.85
CA TYR A 290 11.40 13.42 -3.64
C TYR A 290 11.47 12.67 -4.97
N MET A 291 12.00 11.46 -4.95
CA MET A 291 12.06 10.55 -6.10
C MET A 291 12.02 9.10 -5.59
N GLY A 292 11.63 8.18 -6.47
CA GLY A 292 11.69 6.75 -6.21
C GLY A 292 13.12 6.23 -6.33
N LEU A 293 13.51 5.31 -5.45
CA LEU A 293 14.72 4.51 -5.54
C LEU A 293 14.34 3.04 -5.49
N VAL A 294 14.91 2.26 -6.40
CA VAL A 294 14.85 0.81 -6.41
C VAL A 294 16.27 0.25 -6.53
N SER A 295 16.62 -0.77 -5.73
CA SER A 295 17.97 -1.34 -5.74
C SER A 295 17.98 -2.86 -5.65
N SER A 296 19.06 -3.49 -6.09
CA SER A 296 19.28 -4.93 -5.87
C SER A 296 19.68 -5.29 -4.44
N GLY A 297 19.86 -4.30 -3.56
CA GLY A 297 20.12 -4.51 -2.14
C GLY A 297 21.34 -3.78 -1.62
N LEU A 298 21.30 -2.44 -1.54
CA LEU A 298 22.37 -1.53 -1.03
C LEU A 298 22.77 -1.74 0.45
N GLY A 299 23.06 -2.97 0.88
CA GLY A 299 23.36 -3.36 2.27
C GLY A 299 22.18 -3.28 3.24
N PHE A 300 20.95 -3.05 2.75
CA PHE A 300 19.73 -2.95 3.58
C PHE A 300 18.88 -4.23 3.54
N THR A 301 18.94 -5.00 2.44
CA THR A 301 18.17 -6.23 2.21
C THR A 301 18.82 -7.03 1.07
N ASP A 302 18.86 -8.36 1.16
CA ASP A 302 19.31 -9.27 0.08
C ASP A 302 18.19 -9.54 -0.96
N ILE A 303 17.07 -8.81 -0.87
CA ILE A 303 15.88 -8.97 -1.71
C ILE A 303 15.85 -7.86 -2.75
N LEU A 304 15.79 -8.28 -4.01
CA LEU A 304 15.66 -7.43 -5.19
C LEU A 304 14.52 -6.43 -5.07
N GLY A 305 14.83 -5.17 -5.32
CA GLY A 305 13.89 -4.06 -5.30
C GLY A 305 12.94 -4.07 -6.49
N GLU A 306 11.67 -3.84 -6.19
CA GLU A 306 10.61 -3.60 -7.15
C GLU A 306 9.59 -2.64 -6.54
N PHE A 307 9.08 -1.72 -7.35
CA PHE A 307 7.80 -1.11 -7.04
C PHE A 307 6.87 -1.13 -8.25
N SER A 308 5.58 -1.34 -7.96
CA SER A 308 4.55 -1.47 -8.99
C SER A 308 3.26 -0.80 -8.59
N GLN A 309 2.48 -0.38 -9.58
CA GLN A 309 1.16 0.19 -9.37
C GLN A 309 0.21 -0.23 -10.47
N ARG A 310 -0.98 -0.69 -10.07
CA ARG A 310 -2.07 -1.04 -10.96
C ARG A 310 -3.01 0.14 -11.11
N PHE A 311 -3.23 0.60 -12.34
CA PHE A 311 -4.08 1.76 -12.64
C PHE A 311 -4.62 1.65 -14.07
N CYS A 312 -5.42 2.63 -14.51
CA CYS A 312 -5.94 2.71 -15.87
C CYS A 312 -5.38 3.92 -16.63
N ILE A 313 -4.76 3.67 -17.78
CA ILE A 313 -4.34 4.77 -18.65
C ILE A 313 -5.62 5.40 -19.27
N PRO A 314 -5.88 6.71 -19.08
CA PRO A 314 -7.08 7.36 -19.60
C PRO A 314 -7.22 7.20 -21.12
N GLU A 315 -8.47 7.15 -21.61
CA GLU A 315 -8.71 7.14 -23.06
C GLU A 315 -8.11 8.40 -23.71
N GLY A 316 -7.44 8.22 -24.85
CA GLY A 316 -6.82 9.30 -25.59
C GLY A 316 -5.36 9.60 -25.21
N THR A 317 -4.86 9.11 -24.07
CA THR A 317 -3.44 9.22 -23.71
C THR A 317 -2.56 8.55 -24.77
N GLN A 318 -1.54 9.26 -25.22
CA GLN A 318 -0.62 8.83 -26.27
C GLN A 318 0.73 8.44 -25.70
N THR A 319 1.22 9.20 -24.73
CA THR A 319 2.59 9.05 -24.23
C THR A 319 2.68 8.94 -22.72
N MET A 320 3.65 8.14 -22.27
CA MET A 320 4.16 8.19 -20.91
C MET A 320 5.59 8.74 -20.97
N THR A 321 5.92 9.67 -20.08
CA THR A 321 7.29 10.16 -19.89
C THR A 321 7.73 9.95 -18.46
N PHE A 322 9.00 9.64 -18.24
CA PHE A 322 9.59 9.55 -16.91
C PHE A 322 11.10 9.80 -16.98
N SER A 323 11.69 10.19 -15.86
CA SER A 323 13.13 10.37 -15.71
C SER A 323 13.71 9.20 -14.93
N TRP A 324 14.87 8.70 -15.33
CA TRP A 324 15.60 7.70 -14.56
C TRP A 324 17.10 7.94 -14.57
N ARG A 325 17.79 7.37 -13.58
CA ARG A 325 19.25 7.41 -13.47
C ARG A 325 19.78 6.13 -12.83
N TYR A 326 20.71 5.47 -13.49
CA TYR A 326 21.24 4.17 -13.07
C TYR A 326 22.59 4.32 -12.37
N TYR A 327 22.81 3.53 -11.33
CA TYR A 327 24.01 3.49 -10.50
C TYR A 327 24.47 2.05 -10.38
N SER A 328 25.76 1.80 -10.60
CA SER A 328 26.36 0.50 -10.31
C SER A 328 27.88 0.59 -10.18
N ALA A 329 28.46 -0.22 -9.30
CA ALA A 329 29.91 -0.45 -9.24
C ALA A 329 30.41 -1.25 -10.47
N GLU A 330 29.52 -2.03 -11.07
CA GLU A 330 29.80 -2.92 -12.21
C GLU A 330 30.15 -2.14 -13.49
N LEU A 331 29.66 -0.90 -13.61
CA LEU A 331 29.97 -0.02 -14.73
C LEU A 331 31.47 0.34 -14.85
N GLU A 332 32.23 0.33 -13.74
CA GLU A 332 33.68 0.55 -13.79
C GLU A 332 34.46 -0.76 -13.95
N THR A 333 33.97 -1.86 -13.36
CA THR A 333 34.79 -3.04 -13.08
C THR A 333 34.44 -4.28 -13.92
N THR A 334 33.20 -4.39 -14.43
CA THR A 334 32.69 -5.62 -15.04
C THR A 334 31.97 -5.41 -16.37
N CYS A 335 32.02 -4.21 -16.96
CA CYS A 335 31.59 -3.99 -18.35
C CYS A 335 32.14 -5.07 -19.30
N GLY A 336 31.27 -5.62 -20.14
CA GLY A 336 31.58 -6.71 -21.07
C GLY A 336 31.71 -8.08 -20.41
N ASN A 337 31.27 -8.27 -19.16
CA ASN A 337 31.30 -9.56 -18.46
C ASN A 337 29.92 -10.22 -18.45
N ASP A 338 29.81 -11.44 -18.98
CA ASP A 338 28.56 -12.18 -19.09
C ASP A 338 27.95 -12.65 -17.76
N LYS A 339 28.67 -12.49 -16.64
CA LYS A 339 28.24 -12.94 -15.30
C LYS A 339 27.74 -11.84 -14.37
N TYR A 340 27.92 -10.58 -14.74
CA TYR A 340 27.68 -9.39 -13.93
C TYR A 340 26.83 -8.43 -14.76
N GLN A 341 25.58 -8.83 -14.99
CA GLN A 341 24.66 -8.18 -15.92
C GLN A 341 23.36 -7.83 -15.20
N ASP A 342 23.50 -7.04 -14.14
CA ASP A 342 22.37 -6.50 -13.41
C ASP A 342 21.34 -5.90 -14.36
N LEU A 343 20.07 -6.27 -14.13
CA LEU A 343 18.97 -5.87 -15.00
C LEU A 343 18.22 -4.68 -14.42
N TRP A 344 18.01 -3.69 -15.26
CA TRP A 344 17.02 -2.63 -15.09
C TRP A 344 15.83 -2.91 -16.00
N GLN A 345 14.63 -3.09 -15.43
CA GLN A 345 13.43 -3.47 -16.19
C GLN A 345 12.24 -2.57 -15.88
N ILE A 346 11.53 -2.22 -16.94
CA ILE A 346 10.30 -1.45 -16.90
C ILE A 346 9.32 -2.06 -17.89
N HIS A 347 8.13 -2.42 -17.42
CA HIS A 347 7.09 -2.98 -18.28
C HIS A 347 5.70 -2.62 -17.79
N PHE A 348 4.73 -2.71 -18.70
CA PHE A 348 3.33 -2.82 -18.36
C PHE A 348 2.88 -4.28 -18.42
N GLN A 349 2.13 -4.73 -17.43
CA GLN A 349 1.49 -6.03 -17.43
C GLN A 349 -0.05 -5.85 -17.44
N ARG A 350 -0.73 -6.57 -18.34
CA ARG A 350 -2.19 -6.76 -18.27
C ARG A 350 -2.51 -8.20 -17.96
N GLU A 351 -3.59 -8.43 -17.24
CA GLU A 351 -4.04 -9.79 -16.96
C GLU A 351 -4.33 -10.56 -18.26
N GLY A 352 -3.75 -11.76 -18.38
CA GLY A 352 -3.91 -12.63 -19.55
C GLY A 352 -3.20 -12.18 -20.84
N ALA A 353 -2.38 -11.11 -20.81
CA ALA A 353 -1.58 -10.66 -21.95
C ALA A 353 -0.07 -10.83 -21.68
N PRO A 354 0.78 -10.91 -22.70
CA PRO A 354 2.23 -10.80 -22.51
C PRO A 354 2.61 -9.40 -21.98
N PRO A 355 3.75 -9.25 -21.29
CA PRO A 355 4.27 -7.95 -20.88
C PRO A 355 4.47 -7.03 -22.09
N PHE A 356 4.11 -5.76 -21.93
CA PHE A 356 4.52 -4.68 -22.82
C PHE A 356 5.81 -4.10 -22.27
N GLU A 357 6.94 -4.57 -22.81
CA GLU A 357 8.27 -4.13 -22.40
C GLU A 357 8.51 -2.68 -22.81
N ILE A 358 8.85 -1.84 -21.83
CA ILE A 358 9.21 -0.44 -22.04
C ILE A 358 10.73 -0.33 -22.16
N LYS A 359 11.42 -0.94 -21.20
CA LYS A 359 12.88 -0.93 -21.13
C LYS A 359 13.34 -2.20 -20.44
N THR A 360 14.33 -2.86 -21.01
CA THR A 360 15.15 -3.84 -20.32
C THR A 360 16.58 -3.52 -20.72
N CYS A 361 17.40 -3.15 -19.73
CA CYS A 361 18.81 -2.86 -19.93
C CYS A 361 19.65 -3.71 -18.98
N THR A 362 20.82 -4.14 -19.43
CA THR A 362 21.87 -4.69 -18.58
C THR A 362 22.96 -3.65 -18.29
N VAL A 363 23.94 -4.00 -17.46
CA VAL A 363 25.16 -3.21 -17.27
C VAL A 363 25.84 -2.88 -18.60
N ASP A 364 25.97 -3.87 -19.50
CA ASP A 364 26.60 -3.67 -20.80
C ASP A 364 25.87 -2.63 -21.67
N ASP A 365 24.55 -2.56 -21.59
CA ASP A 365 23.78 -1.55 -22.32
C ASP A 365 24.06 -0.11 -21.85
N MET A 366 24.65 0.04 -20.66
CA MET A 366 24.97 1.33 -20.03
C MET A 366 26.47 1.61 -19.94
N CYS A 367 27.31 0.72 -20.46
CA CYS A 367 28.76 0.87 -20.46
C CYS A 367 29.21 2.04 -21.37
N TRP A 368 30.12 2.86 -20.85
CA TRP A 368 30.66 4.02 -21.56
C TRP A 368 31.93 3.66 -22.35
N SER A 369 31.99 4.10 -23.60
CA SER A 369 33.09 3.77 -24.52
C SER A 369 34.45 4.37 -24.13
N GLU A 370 34.50 5.47 -23.36
CA GLU A 370 35.79 6.09 -22.95
C GLU A 370 36.35 5.51 -21.64
N LEU A 371 35.52 4.84 -20.83
CA LEU A 371 35.94 4.05 -19.66
C LEU A 371 36.21 2.59 -20.04
N ALA A 372 35.59 2.12 -21.11
CA ALA A 372 36.08 1.00 -21.92
C ALA A 372 37.37 1.39 -22.66
N VAL A 373 38.35 1.97 -21.94
CA VAL A 373 39.73 1.95 -22.37
C VAL A 373 40.04 0.47 -22.55
N CYS A 374 40.26 0.09 -23.81
CA CYS A 374 40.88 -1.17 -24.19
C CYS A 374 42.31 -1.16 -23.65
N GLY A 375 42.44 -1.19 -22.33
CA GLY A 375 43.68 -1.24 -21.60
C GLY A 375 44.20 -2.68 -21.64
N PRO A 376 45.52 -2.86 -21.57
CA PRO A 376 46.17 -4.15 -21.79
C PRO A 376 45.74 -5.28 -20.84
N ASP A 377 45.01 -4.99 -19.76
CA ASP A 377 44.58 -5.96 -18.75
C ASP A 377 43.13 -6.46 -18.91
N PHE A 378 42.37 -6.00 -19.92
CA PHE A 378 41.08 -6.60 -20.31
C PHE A 378 41.22 -8.06 -20.83
N VAL A 379 42.45 -8.57 -20.91
CA VAL A 379 42.80 -9.92 -21.37
C VAL A 379 42.60 -10.99 -20.29
N LYS A 380 42.35 -10.65 -19.02
CA LYS A 380 42.13 -11.68 -17.98
C LYS A 380 40.69 -12.20 -17.87
N GLY A 381 39.75 -11.61 -18.60
CA GLY A 381 38.32 -11.94 -18.55
C GLY A 381 37.65 -12.16 -19.90
N GLY A 382 38.29 -12.86 -20.84
CA GLY A 382 37.61 -13.73 -21.81
C GLY A 382 36.57 -13.17 -22.81
N CYS A 383 36.22 -11.89 -22.85
CA CYS A 383 35.31 -11.38 -23.87
C CYS A 383 36.04 -10.95 -25.13
N LYS A 384 36.03 -11.84 -26.13
CA LYS A 384 36.23 -11.43 -27.52
C LYS A 384 35.03 -10.56 -27.90
N PRO A 385 35.23 -9.33 -28.38
CA PRO A 385 34.16 -8.65 -29.09
C PRO A 385 33.68 -9.57 -30.23
N PRO A 386 32.38 -9.59 -30.56
CA PRO A 386 31.91 -10.24 -31.78
C PRO A 386 32.82 -9.82 -32.94
N SER A 387 33.20 -10.76 -33.80
CA SER A 387 34.26 -10.59 -34.82
C SER A 387 34.07 -9.43 -35.80
N ASP A 388 32.94 -8.74 -35.73
CA ASP A 388 32.56 -7.62 -36.59
C ASP A 388 32.49 -6.26 -35.86
N CYS A 389 32.99 -6.13 -34.62
CA CYS A 389 32.89 -4.88 -33.87
C CYS A 389 34.26 -4.19 -33.64
N PRO A 390 34.65 -3.21 -34.48
CA PRO A 390 35.77 -2.33 -34.16
C PRO A 390 35.37 -1.43 -33.00
N CYS A 391 36.24 -1.38 -31.98
CA CYS A 391 36.06 -0.74 -30.69
C CYS A 391 35.30 0.60 -30.80
N GLY A 392 34.18 0.70 -30.09
CA GLY A 392 33.34 1.91 -30.00
C GLY A 392 32.08 1.92 -30.88
N SER A 393 31.93 0.99 -31.83
CA SER A 393 30.74 0.98 -32.70
C SER A 393 29.54 0.22 -32.14
N CYS A 394 29.73 -0.79 -31.28
CA CYS A 394 28.60 -1.53 -30.69
C CYS A 394 27.75 -0.68 -29.73
N TYR A 395 28.37 0.26 -29.00
CA TYR A 395 27.68 1.20 -28.10
C TYR A 395 27.00 2.38 -28.83
N ALA A 396 27.10 2.43 -30.17
CA ALA A 396 26.52 3.45 -31.03
C ALA A 396 25.54 2.87 -32.08
N THR A 397 25.12 1.59 -31.94
CA THR A 397 24.27 0.93 -32.94
C THR A 397 22.76 1.16 -32.79
N HIS A 398 22.30 1.93 -31.80
CA HIS A 398 21.02 2.62 -31.95
C HIS A 398 21.29 3.90 -32.75
N PRO A 399 20.78 4.05 -33.99
CA PRO A 399 21.03 5.22 -34.85
C PRO A 399 20.56 6.56 -34.25
N GLU A 400 19.92 6.52 -33.09
CA GLU A 400 19.36 7.66 -32.35
C GLU A 400 19.89 7.78 -30.90
N SER A 401 20.76 6.87 -30.42
CA SER A 401 21.27 6.93 -29.04
C SER A 401 22.64 7.60 -28.97
N THR A 402 22.68 8.84 -28.48
CA THR A 402 23.89 9.33 -27.81
C THR A 402 24.26 8.37 -26.69
N PRO A 403 25.53 7.92 -26.56
CA PRO A 403 25.94 7.11 -25.42
C PRO A 403 25.59 7.84 -24.10
N TYR A 404 25.23 7.11 -23.05
CA TYR A 404 24.86 7.68 -21.75
C TYR A 404 26.08 8.22 -21.02
N LYS A 405 26.16 9.53 -20.71
CA LYS A 405 27.30 10.01 -19.93
C LYS A 405 27.35 9.32 -18.58
N VAL A 406 28.48 8.70 -18.27
CA VAL A 406 28.72 8.05 -16.97
C VAL A 406 29.72 8.87 -16.18
N GLU A 407 29.45 9.09 -14.90
CA GLU A 407 30.33 9.79 -13.96
C GLU A 407 30.49 9.02 -12.65
N THR A 408 31.60 9.24 -11.96
CA THR A 408 31.76 8.76 -10.58
C THR A 408 30.76 9.46 -9.67
N ALA A 409 29.88 8.69 -9.04
CA ALA A 409 28.81 9.23 -8.22
C ALA A 409 29.16 9.21 -6.73
N CYS A 410 29.59 8.06 -6.21
CA CYS A 410 29.82 7.83 -4.79
C CYS A 410 30.69 6.58 -4.57
N ALA A 411 30.86 6.17 -3.32
CA ALA A 411 31.49 4.91 -2.97
C ALA A 411 30.58 4.09 -2.04
N PHE A 412 30.44 2.80 -2.33
CA PHE A 412 29.72 1.83 -1.51
C PHE A 412 30.68 0.72 -1.10
N GLU A 413 30.75 0.42 0.19
CA GLU A 413 31.61 -0.64 0.75
C GLU A 413 33.10 -0.58 0.34
N GLY A 414 33.59 0.59 -0.09
CA GLY A 414 34.97 0.78 -0.57
C GLY A 414 35.14 0.65 -2.08
N GLU A 415 34.08 0.32 -2.82
CA GLU A 415 34.04 0.35 -4.29
C GLU A 415 33.49 1.68 -4.80
N THR A 416 34.03 2.13 -5.94
CA THR A 416 33.53 3.31 -6.65
C THR A 416 32.25 2.93 -7.37
N VAL A 417 31.19 3.69 -7.16
CA VAL A 417 29.93 3.56 -7.90
C VAL A 417 29.84 4.64 -8.96
N MET A 418 29.60 4.18 -10.19
CA MET A 418 29.39 5.04 -11.34
C MET A 418 27.91 5.23 -11.57
N ALA A 419 27.52 6.35 -12.18
CA ALA A 419 26.14 6.62 -12.53
C ALA A 419 26.00 7.23 -13.91
N THR A 420 24.93 6.88 -14.61
CA THR A 420 24.52 7.58 -15.83
C THR A 420 24.09 9.02 -15.51
N GLU A 421 23.95 9.88 -16.51
CA GLU A 421 23.14 11.09 -16.37
C GLU A 421 21.66 10.74 -16.15
N PHE A 422 20.85 11.72 -15.74
CA PHE A 422 19.40 11.55 -15.76
C PHE A 422 18.91 11.50 -17.21
N VAL A 423 18.22 10.42 -17.55
CA VAL A 423 17.65 10.17 -18.86
C VAL A 423 16.15 10.39 -18.78
N GLN A 424 15.59 11.16 -19.70
CA GLN A 424 14.14 11.26 -19.87
C GLN A 424 13.70 10.29 -20.97
N GLU A 425 12.81 9.38 -20.62
CA GLU A 425 12.21 8.44 -21.55
C GLU A 425 10.83 8.93 -22.00
N THR A 426 10.47 8.62 -23.24
CA THR A 426 9.14 8.85 -23.79
C THR A 426 8.67 7.59 -24.49
N VAL A 427 7.53 7.07 -24.06
CA VAL A 427 6.99 5.77 -24.47
C VAL A 427 5.62 5.99 -25.08
N ASN A 428 5.35 5.38 -26.23
CA ASN A 428 4.02 5.37 -26.80
C ASN A 428 3.15 4.35 -26.05
N VAL A 429 2.11 4.83 -25.37
CA VAL A 429 1.16 4.03 -24.58
C VAL A 429 -0.25 4.03 -25.17
N SER A 430 -0.42 4.55 -26.40
CA SER A 430 -1.72 4.65 -27.06
C SER A 430 -2.46 3.31 -27.19
N ALA A 431 -1.72 2.20 -27.34
CA ALA A 431 -2.30 0.85 -27.38
C ALA A 431 -2.83 0.35 -26.01
N LEU A 432 -2.45 1.02 -24.92
CA LEU A 432 -2.83 0.71 -23.55
C LEU A 432 -3.85 1.72 -22.98
N ALA A 433 -4.13 2.82 -23.70
CA ALA A 433 -5.06 3.84 -23.28
C ALA A 433 -6.52 3.36 -23.42
N GLY A 434 -7.31 3.47 -22.35
CA GLY A 434 -8.74 3.13 -22.34
C GLY A 434 -9.07 1.63 -22.44
N VAL A 435 -8.07 0.73 -22.48
CA VAL A 435 -8.29 -0.71 -22.67
C VAL A 435 -8.50 -1.50 -21.37
N GLY A 436 -8.47 -0.82 -20.22
CA GLY A 436 -8.60 -1.39 -18.88
C GLY A 436 -7.33 -1.26 -18.04
N PRO A 437 -7.25 -1.97 -16.90
CA PRO A 437 -6.16 -1.80 -15.95
C PRO A 437 -4.85 -2.39 -16.47
N VAL A 438 -3.76 -1.69 -16.19
CA VAL A 438 -2.37 -2.08 -16.42
C VAL A 438 -1.62 -2.00 -15.10
N THR A 439 -0.63 -2.87 -14.91
CA THR A 439 0.36 -2.73 -13.83
C THR A 439 1.65 -2.20 -14.42
N LEU A 440 2.08 -1.02 -14.01
CA LEU A 440 3.42 -0.50 -14.30
C LEU A 440 4.37 -1.01 -13.23
N THR A 441 5.49 -1.61 -13.65
CA THR A 441 6.50 -2.16 -12.75
C THR A 441 7.86 -1.57 -13.08
N PHE A 442 8.58 -1.15 -12.05
CA PHE A 442 10.00 -0.79 -12.10
C PHE A 442 10.78 -1.77 -11.23
N ARG A 443 11.78 -2.43 -11.79
CA ARG A 443 12.50 -3.51 -11.11
C ARG A 443 13.99 -3.47 -11.39
N VAL A 444 14.78 -3.74 -10.36
CA VAL A 444 16.20 -4.04 -10.48
C VAL A 444 16.43 -5.49 -10.05
N SER A 445 17.27 -6.22 -10.78
CA SER A 445 17.73 -7.55 -10.34
C SER A 445 19.24 -7.67 -10.44
N ASP A 446 19.86 -8.16 -9.37
CA ASP A 446 21.26 -8.59 -9.36
C ASP A 446 21.41 -9.86 -10.21
N GLN A 447 22.32 -9.81 -11.18
CA GLN A 447 22.83 -10.99 -11.86
C GLN A 447 24.33 -11.09 -11.63
N GLY A 448 24.74 -11.63 -10.48
CA GLY A 448 26.15 -11.76 -10.18
C GLY A 448 26.46 -12.12 -8.74
N GLN A 449 27.45 -11.42 -8.16
CA GLN A 449 27.86 -11.57 -6.77
C GLN A 449 27.05 -10.61 -5.90
N ALA A 450 26.57 -11.10 -4.76
CA ALA A 450 25.71 -10.39 -3.81
C ALA A 450 26.35 -9.17 -3.09
N THR A 451 27.46 -8.62 -3.60
CA THR A 451 28.21 -7.52 -2.98
C THR A 451 28.23 -6.26 -3.84
N ASN A 452 27.89 -6.35 -5.13
CA ASN A 452 28.00 -5.24 -6.06
C ASN A 452 26.60 -4.76 -6.44
N ASP A 453 26.12 -3.76 -5.70
CA ASP A 453 24.72 -3.36 -5.77
C ASP A 453 24.46 -2.35 -6.89
N THR A 454 23.35 -2.56 -7.58
CA THR A 454 22.79 -1.66 -8.57
C THR A 454 21.61 -0.91 -7.96
N ALA A 455 21.51 0.38 -8.26
CA ALA A 455 20.37 1.21 -7.89
C ALA A 455 19.90 2.07 -9.04
N VAL A 456 18.59 2.33 -9.09
CA VAL A 456 17.99 3.21 -10.08
C VAL A 456 17.11 4.22 -9.38
N LEU A 457 17.33 5.49 -9.71
CA LEU A 457 16.44 6.59 -9.34
C LEU A 457 15.39 6.77 -10.43
N ILE A 458 14.14 7.00 -10.05
CA ILE A 458 13.01 7.22 -10.95
C ILE A 458 12.23 8.43 -10.45
N ASP A 459 11.85 9.32 -11.37
CA ASP A 459 11.05 10.51 -11.06
C ASP A 459 10.20 10.94 -12.25
N ASN A 460 9.27 11.86 -12.00
CA ASN A 460 8.53 12.63 -13.01
C ASN A 460 7.73 11.76 -13.99
N ILE A 461 6.99 10.77 -13.48
CA ILE A 461 6.14 9.92 -14.32
C ILE A 461 4.90 10.73 -14.72
N GLN A 462 4.72 10.95 -16.03
CA GLN A 462 3.60 11.71 -16.59
C GLN A 462 2.95 10.95 -17.74
N PHE A 463 1.61 11.02 -17.81
CA PHE A 463 0.82 10.49 -18.91
C PHE A 463 0.17 11.66 -19.66
N LYS A 464 0.30 11.70 -20.99
CA LYS A 464 -0.20 12.78 -21.85
C LYS A 464 -0.99 12.26 -23.03
#